data_AF-A0A6L5Z1V8-F1
#
_entry.id   AF-A0A6L5Z1V8-F1
#
_cell.length_a   1.000
_cell.length_b   1.000
_cell.length_c   1.000
_cell.angle_alpha   90.00
_cell.angle_beta   90.00
_cell.angle_gamma   90.00
#
_symmetry.space_group_name_H-M   'P 1'
#
loop_
_entity.id
_entity.type
_entity.pdbx_description
1 polymer ?
#
loop_
_entity_poly.entity_id
_entity_poly.type
_entity_poly.pdbx_seq_one_letter_code
_entity_poly.pdbx_strand_id
1 'polypeptide(L)' 'MARRIAEFYLWGMGLSLLFTLIVGAQGATYAETFSLAMLSWPTAGLIMLARRSARNIIGEAHA' A
#
# COMPACT_ATOMS: atom_id res chain seq x y z
N MET A 1 -0.26 -6.73 17.87
CA MET A 1 0.81 -6.79 16.85
C MET A 1 0.33 -7.45 15.56
N ALA A 2 -0.17 -8.70 15.62
CA ALA A 2 -0.58 -9.50 14.46
C ALA A 2 -1.54 -8.80 13.49
N ARG A 3 -2.55 -8.08 14.00
CA ARG A 3 -3.49 -7.33 13.14
C ARG A 3 -2.83 -6.25 12.27
N ARG A 4 -1.85 -5.52 12.80
CA ARG A 4 -1.13 -4.49 12.01
C ARG A 4 -0.27 -5.13 10.92
N ILE A 5 0.34 -6.26 11.23
CA ILE A 5 1.13 -7.03 10.26
C ILE A 5 0.19 -7.57 9.16
N ALA A 6 -0.97 -8.12 9.51
CA ALA A 6 -1.96 -8.56 8.53
C ALA A 6 -2.46 -7.40 7.65
N GLU A 7 -2.75 -6.24 8.25
CA GLU A 7 -3.12 -5.03 7.50
C GLU A 7 -2.01 -4.59 6.53
N PHE A 8 -0.75 -4.67 6.93
CA PHE A 8 0.39 -4.39 6.04
C PHE A 8 0.42 -5.33 4.83
N TYR A 9 0.31 -6.64 5.04
CA TYR A 9 0.29 -7.61 3.96
C TYR A 9 -0.91 -7.43 3.03
N LEU A 10 -2.10 -7.13 3.58
CA LEU A 10 -3.29 -6.87 2.76
C LEU A 10 -3.11 -5.65 1.86
N TRP A 11 -2.52 -4.57 2.39
CA TRP A 11 -2.20 -3.39 1.58
C TRP A 11 -1.14 -3.69 0.52
N GLY A 12 -0.07 -4.40 0.89
CA GLY A 12 0.99 -4.79 -0.06
C GLY A 12 0.46 -5.65 -1.19
N MET A 13 -0.31 -6.70 -0.86
CA MET A 13 -0.94 -7.58 -1.85
C MET A 13 -1.94 -6.84 -2.73
N GLY A 14 -2.82 -6.04 -2.13
CA GLY A 14 -3.82 -5.26 -2.86
C GLY A 14 -3.20 -4.26 -3.84
N LEU A 15 -2.16 -3.54 -3.40
CA LEU A 15 -1.45 -2.59 -4.25
C LEU A 15 -0.64 -3.29 -5.35
N SER A 16 0.05 -4.39 -5.06
CA SER A 16 0.76 -5.18 -6.09
C SER A 16 -0.21 -5.66 -7.17
N LEU A 17 -1.40 -6.16 -6.77
CA LEU A 17 -2.44 -6.57 -7.70
C LEU A 17 -2.92 -5.40 -8.56
N LEU A 18 -3.22 -4.25 -7.94
CA LEU A 18 -3.66 -3.06 -8.66
C LEU A 18 -2.62 -2.58 -9.68
N PHE A 19 -1.35 -2.48 -9.29
CA PHE A 19 -0.27 -2.11 -10.20
C PHE A 19 -0.16 -3.12 -11.35
N THR A 20 -0.21 -4.41 -11.04
CA THR A 20 -0.13 -5.46 -12.06
C THR A 20 -1.27 -5.35 -13.08
N LEU A 21 -2.50 -5.09 -12.63
CA LEU A 21 -3.66 -4.92 -13.50
C LEU A 21 -3.55 -3.65 -14.35
N ILE A 22 -3.20 -2.51 -13.75
CA ILE A 22 -3.11 -1.21 -14.44
C ILE A 22 -1.98 -1.21 -15.47
N VAL A 23 -0.82 -1.73 -15.09
CA VAL A 23 0.39 -1.75 -15.91
C VAL A 23 0.28 -2.83 -17.00
N GLY A 24 -0.24 -4.01 -16.64
CA GLY A 24 -0.52 -5.08 -17.59
C GLY A 24 -1.56 -4.69 -18.64
N ALA A 25 -2.60 -3.95 -18.26
CA ALA A 25 -3.61 -3.43 -19.22
C ALA A 25 -3.02 -2.43 -20.23
N GLN A 26 -1.90 -1.79 -19.91
CA GLN A 26 -1.19 -0.87 -20.81
C GLN A 26 -0.20 -1.59 -21.75
N GLY A 27 -0.09 -2.92 -21.67
CA GLY A 27 0.83 -3.70 -22.48
C GLY A 27 2.30 -3.60 -22.04
N ALA A 28 2.53 -3.17 -20.80
CA ALA A 28 3.88 -3.07 -20.25
C ALA A 28 4.55 -4.45 -20.14
N THR A 29 5.88 -4.44 -20.23
CA THR A 29 6.67 -5.66 -20.13
C THR A 29 6.60 -6.24 -18.72
N TYR A 30 6.96 -7.52 -18.60
CA TYR A 30 7.04 -8.19 -17.30
C TYR A 30 7.98 -7.46 -16.33
N ALA A 31 9.13 -6.97 -16.82
CA ALA A 31 10.12 -6.28 -16.00
C ALA A 31 9.59 -4.96 -15.42
N GLU A 32 8.86 -4.17 -16.22
CA GLU A 32 8.23 -2.93 -15.79
C GLU A 32 7.12 -3.20 -14.76
N THR A 33 6.27 -4.19 -15.06
CA THR A 33 5.17 -4.60 -14.16
C THR A 33 5.71 -5.06 -12.82
N PHE A 34 6.75 -5.89 -12.82
CA PHE A 34 7.39 -6.38 -11.60
C PHE A 34 8.03 -5.24 -10.78
N SER A 35 8.74 -4.33 -11.45
CA SER A 35 9.40 -3.19 -10.79
C SER A 35 8.38 -2.28 -10.10
N LEU A 36 7.26 -1.98 -10.77
CA LEU A 36 6.18 -1.18 -10.19
C LEU A 36 5.44 -1.95 -9.09
N ALA A 37 5.22 -3.25 -9.25
CA ALA A 37 4.61 -4.08 -8.22
C ALA A 37 5.48 -4.20 -6.96
N MET A 38 6.81 -4.05 -7.05
CA MET A 38 7.68 -3.99 -5.87
C MET A 38 7.54 -2.68 -5.08
N LEU A 39 7.18 -1.58 -5.74
CA LEU A 39 6.94 -0.29 -5.07
C LEU A 39 5.71 -0.31 -4.16
N SER A 40 4.81 -1.29 -4.33
CA SER A 40 3.60 -1.43 -3.51
C SER A 40 3.90 -1.62 -2.01
N TRP A 41 5.01 -2.27 -1.68
CA TRP A 41 5.40 -2.62 -0.31
C TRP A 41 5.82 -1.41 0.52
N PRO A 42 6.76 -0.55 0.06
CA PRO A 42 7.04 0.70 0.76
C PRO A 42 5.79 1.62 0.78
N THR A 43 4.98 1.64 -0.29
CA THR A 43 3.72 2.41 -0.30
C THR A 43 2.73 1.93 0.76
N ALA A 44 2.57 0.62 0.96
CA ALA A 44 1.76 0.07 2.03
C ALA A 44 2.23 0.54 3.42
N GLY A 45 3.55 0.58 3.63
CA GLY A 45 4.15 1.12 4.86
C GLY A 45 3.82 2.60 5.07
N LEU A 46 3.92 3.42 4.03
CA LEU A 46 3.58 4.85 4.08
C LEU A 46 2.09 5.07 4.37
N ILE A 47 1.19 4.30 3.74
CA ILE A 47 -0.25 4.36 4.00
C ILE A 47 -0.55 4.05 5.47
N MET A 48 0.10 3.03 6.03
CA MET A 48 -0.08 2.68 7.44
C MET A 48 0.43 3.78 8.39
N LEU A 49 1.56 4.42 8.05
CA LEU A 49 2.11 5.54 8.81
C LEU A 49 1.17 6.75 8.75
N ALA A 50 0.73 7.12 7.55
CA ALA A 50 -0.22 8.21 7.33
C ALA A 50 -1.54 7.98 8.06
N ARG A 51 -2.08 6.74 8.01
CA ARG A 51 -3.30 6.37 8.74
C ARG A 51 -3.13 6.44 10.25
N ARG A 52 -1.92 6.19 10.77
CA ARG A 52 -1.62 6.38 12.20
C ARG A 52 -1.55 7.86 12.55
N SER A 53 -0.89 8.69 11.75
CA SER A 53 -0.83 10.14 11.94
C SER A 53 -2.22 10.78 11.87
N ALA A 54 -3.04 10.43 10.89
CA ALA A 54 -4.41 10.93 10.75
C ALA A 54 -5.29 10.63 11.98
N ARG A 55 -5.18 9.41 12.54
CA ARG A 55 -5.90 9.06 13.77
C ARG A 55 -5.46 9.87 14.98
N ASN A 56 -4.17 10.20 15.08
CA ASN A 56 -3.68 11.04 16.17
C ASN A 56 -4.23 12.47 16.05
N ILE A 57 -4.19 13.05 14.85
CA ILE A 57 -4.71 14.40 14.58
C ILE A 57 -6.23 14.48 14.87
N ILE A 58 -7.00 13.49 14.40
CA ILE A 58 -8.45 13.45 14.64
C ILE A 58 -8.77 13.23 16.12
N GLY A 59 -7.96 12.41 16.81
CA GLY A 59 -8.09 12.17 18.24
C GLY A 59 -7.79 13.41 19.09
N GLU A 60 -6.80 14.21 18.70
CA GLU A 60 -6.50 15.52 19.34
C GLU A 60 -7.59 16.56 19.04
N ALA A 61 -8.23 16.50 17.87
CA ALA A 61 -9.31 17.42 17.52
C ALA A 61 -10.65 17.15 18.25
N HIS A 62 -10.79 16.03 18.96
CA HIS A 62 -12.01 15.63 19.70
C HIS A 62 -11.81 15.56 21.23
N ALA A 63 -10.64 15.95 21.74
CA ALA A 63 -10.33 16.04 23.17
C ALA A 63 -10.50 17.48 23.67
#